data_AF-A0A924FML7-F1
#
_entry.id   AF-A0A924FML7-F1
#
_cell.length_a   1.000
_cell.length_b   1.000
_cell.length_c   1.000
_cell.angle_alpha   90.00
_cell.angle_beta   90.00
_cell.angle_gamma   90.00
#
_symmetry.space_group_name_H-M   'P 1'
#
loop_
_entity.id
_entity.type
_entity.pdbx_description
1 polymer ?
#
loop_
_entity_poly.entity_id
_entity_poly.type
_entity_poly.pdbx_seq_one_letter_code
_entity_poly.pdbx_strand_id
1 'polypeptide(L)' 'MTVIVVAAGLAGCGERDQSQSASAAKPDGQGWQGAQNGFVAPGYQPGDKTRWQTQLRQRAQTQNEYVKTN' A
#
# COMPACT_ATOMS: atom_id res chain seq x y z
N MET A 1 26.40 5.11 -31.89
CA MET A 1 25.23 4.29 -31.48
C MET A 1 25.34 3.78 -30.03
N THR A 2 26.54 3.53 -29.51
CA THR A 2 26.78 3.05 -28.13
C THR A 2 26.45 4.06 -27.01
N VAL A 3 26.68 5.35 -27.24
CA VAL A 3 26.44 6.42 -26.24
C VAL A 3 24.97 6.55 -25.85
N ILE A 4 24.05 6.31 -26.80
CA ILE A 4 22.60 6.44 -26.58
C ILE A 4 22.10 5.34 -25.64
N VAL A 5 22.64 4.12 -25.75
CA VAL A 5 22.26 2.97 -24.91
C VAL A 5 22.69 3.18 -23.46
N VAL A 6 23.89 3.73 -23.24
CA VAL A 6 24.40 4.03 -21.90
C VAL A 6 23.60 5.16 -21.22
N ALA A 7 23.23 6.20 -21.98
CA ALA A 7 22.41 7.29 -21.46
C ALA A 7 20.99 6.82 -21.07
N ALA A 8 20.41 5.89 -21.84
CA ALA A 8 19.07 5.36 -21.54
C ALA A 8 19.03 4.46 -20.28
N GLY A 9 20.11 3.74 -19.97
CA GLY A 9 20.19 2.87 -18.78
C GLY A 9 20.22 3.64 -17.45
N LEU A 10 20.70 4.89 -17.46
CA LEU A 10 20.77 5.75 -16.26
C LEU A 10 19.41 6.38 -15.90
N ALA A 11 18.43 6.36 -16.81
CA ALA A 11 17.08 6.89 -16.56
C ALA A 11 16.28 6.06 -15.55
N GLY A 12 16.67 4.80 -15.31
CA GLY A 12 16.05 3.91 -14.33
C GLY A 12 16.55 4.07 -12.89
N CYS A 13 17.36 5.08 -12.59
CA CYS A 13 17.69 5.50 -11.23
C CYS A 13 17.27 6.95 -10.93
N GLY A 14 16.61 7.61 -11.89
CA GLY A 14 16.11 8.98 -11.78
C GLY A 14 14.61 9.04 -11.47
N GLU A 15 13.96 7.90 -11.24
CA GLU A 15 12.56 7.88 -10.84
C GLU A 15 12.38 8.64 -9.53
N ARG A 16 11.32 9.44 -9.46
CA ARG A 16 10.91 10.06 -8.21
C ARG A 16 10.68 8.93 -7.21
N ASP A 17 11.33 9.03 -6.06
CA ASP A 17 11.13 8.13 -4.94
C ASP A 17 9.63 7.86 -4.75
N GLN A 18 9.24 6.58 -4.81
CA GLN A 18 7.83 6.19 -4.69
C GLN A 18 7.25 6.53 -3.30
N SER A 19 8.09 6.82 -2.30
CA SER A 19 7.65 7.40 -1.03
C SER A 19 7.33 8.91 -1.14
N GLN A 20 7.86 9.60 -2.16
CA GLN A 20 7.70 11.04 -2.40
C GLN A 20 6.61 11.38 -3.42
N SER A 21 5.89 10.40 -3.98
CA SER A 21 4.69 10.66 -4.78
C SER A 21 3.49 10.94 -3.89
N ALA A 22 3.40 12.17 -3.36
CA ALA A 22 2.22 12.98 -3.01
C ALA A 22 0.91 12.35 -2.46
N SER A 23 0.89 11.09 -2.05
CA SER A 23 -0.27 10.42 -1.46
C SER A 23 0.13 9.57 -0.26
N ALA A 24 1.25 9.91 0.38
CA ALA A 24 1.54 9.43 1.72
C ALA A 24 0.33 9.80 2.58
N ALA A 25 -0.42 8.78 3.01
CA ALA A 25 -1.54 8.94 3.92
C ALA A 25 -1.09 9.87 5.06
N LYS A 26 -1.93 10.86 5.42
CA LYS A 26 -1.64 11.75 6.54
C LYS A 26 -1.20 10.91 7.75
N PRO A 27 0.03 11.08 8.26
CA PRO A 27 0.60 10.15 9.24
C PRO A 27 -0.12 10.18 10.60
N ASP A 28 -0.88 11.24 10.84
CA ASP A 28 -1.71 11.49 12.02
C ASP A 28 -3.17 11.03 11.87
N GLY A 29 -3.59 10.60 10.68
CA GLY A 29 -4.93 10.09 10.42
C GLY A 29 -5.17 8.71 11.04
N GLN A 30 -6.37 8.46 11.55
CA GLN A 30 -6.71 7.12 12.03
C GLN A 30 -6.81 6.16 10.83
N GLY A 31 -6.15 5.00 10.89
CA GLY A 31 -6.08 4.08 9.75
C GLY A 31 -7.43 3.57 9.21
N TRP A 32 -8.49 3.61 10.02
CA TRP A 32 -9.85 3.26 9.59
C TRP A 32 -10.56 4.38 8.82
N GLN A 33 -10.08 5.63 8.90
CA GLN A 33 -10.64 6.75 8.13
C GLN A 33 -10.42 6.53 6.63
N GLY A 34 -9.33 5.84 6.27
CA GLY A 34 -9.11 5.33 4.92
C GLY A 34 -8.86 6.39 3.86
N ALA A 35 -8.34 5.95 2.72
CA ALA A 35 -8.35 6.78 1.52
C ALA A 35 -9.77 6.81 0.95
N GLN A 36 -10.23 7.97 0.50
CA GLN A 36 -11.47 8.12 -0.29
C GLN A 36 -11.10 8.34 -1.76
N ASN A 37 -10.31 7.43 -2.32
CA ASN A 37 -9.84 7.50 -3.71
C ASN A 37 -10.17 6.21 -4.47
N GLY A 38 -9.96 6.21 -5.79
CA GLY A 38 -10.25 5.05 -6.65
C GLY A 38 -9.31 3.84 -6.46
N PHE A 39 -8.36 3.92 -5.53
CA PHE A 39 -7.35 2.87 -5.29
C PHE A 39 -7.71 1.99 -4.08
N VAL A 40 -8.89 2.17 -3.48
CA VAL A 40 -9.38 1.31 -2.41
C VAL A 40 -9.87 -0.03 -2.94
N ALA A 41 -9.71 -1.07 -2.12
CA ALA A 41 -10.23 -2.39 -2.46
C ALA A 41 -11.77 -2.38 -2.62
N PRO A 42 -12.33 -3.16 -3.55
CA PRO A 42 -13.79 -3.29 -3.69
C PRO A 42 -14.46 -3.67 -2.36
N GLY A 43 -15.53 -2.95 -2.01
CA GLY A 43 -16.26 -3.18 -0.76
C GLY A 43 -15.61 -2.59 0.51
N TYR A 44 -14.49 -1.86 0.38
CA TYR A 44 -13.92 -1.04 1.46
C TYR A 44 -14.85 0.12 1.80
N GLN A 45 -15.01 0.40 3.10
CA GLN A 45 -15.89 1.44 3.61
C GLN A 45 -15.09 2.36 4.54
N PRO A 46 -14.68 3.56 4.06
CA PRO A 46 -14.00 4.56 4.88
C PRO A 46 -14.83 4.91 6.11
N GLY A 47 -14.20 5.04 7.28
CA GLY A 47 -14.90 5.40 8.52
C GLY A 47 -15.34 4.20 9.39
N ASP A 48 -15.43 2.99 8.82
CA ASP A 48 -15.87 1.82 9.55
C ASP A 48 -14.72 1.12 10.29
N LYS A 49 -14.52 1.53 11.55
CA LYS A 49 -13.50 0.96 12.43
C LYS A 49 -13.68 -0.56 12.63
N THR A 50 -14.91 -1.03 12.78
CA THR A 50 -15.18 -2.46 13.08
C THR A 50 -14.80 -3.32 11.88
N ARG A 51 -15.23 -2.93 10.67
CA ARG A 51 -14.88 -3.65 9.45
C ARG A 51 -13.39 -3.59 9.15
N TRP A 52 -12.74 -2.44 9.38
CA TRP A 52 -11.29 -2.31 9.24
C TRP A 52 -10.53 -3.28 10.15
N GLN A 53 -10.88 -3.35 11.43
CA GLN A 53 -10.24 -4.28 12.38
C GLN A 53 -10.48 -5.74 12.01
N THR A 54 -11.69 -6.09 11.56
CA THR A 54 -12.01 -7.45 11.11
C THR A 54 -11.16 -7.87 9.91
N GLN A 55 -11.01 -7.00 8.90
CA GLN A 55 -10.15 -7.27 7.76
C GLN A 55 -8.69 -7.48 8.16
N LEU A 56 -8.16 -6.65 9.07
CA LEU A 56 -6.80 -6.81 9.57
C LEU A 56 -6.62 -8.14 10.31
N ARG A 57 -7.55 -8.52 11.19
CA ARG A 57 -7.50 -9.80 11.88
C ARG A 57 -7.53 -10.96 10.90
N GLN A 58 -8.42 -10.94 9.91
CA GLN A 58 -8.50 -11.99 8.88
C GLN A 58 -7.19 -12.12 8.10
N ARG A 59 -6.60 -11.01 7.65
CA ARG A 59 -5.30 -11.01 6.97
C ARG A 59 -4.18 -11.56 7.84
N ALA A 60 -4.17 -11.21 9.12
CA ALA A 60 -3.16 -11.70 10.06
C ALA A 60 -3.27 -13.22 10.28
N GLN A 61 -4.47 -13.81 10.22
CA GLN A 61 -4.63 -15.27 10.33
C GLN A 61 -3.95 -16.01 9.18
N THR A 62 -4.00 -15.47 7.95
CA THR A 62 -3.44 -16.14 6.76
C THR A 62 -1.94 -15.94 6.59
N GLN A 63 -1.34 -15.02 7.36
CA GLN A 63 0.10 -14.73 7.33
C GLN A 63 0.85 -15.36 8.50
N ASN A 64 0.16 -16.07 9.39
CA ASN A 64 0.80 -16.70 10.53
C ASN A 64 1.11 -18.15 10.16
N GLU A 65 2.38 -18.53 10.16
CA GLU A 65 2.82 -19.92 9.92
C GLU A 65 2.34 -20.85 11.05
N TYR A 66 2.03 -20.30 12.22
CA TYR A 66 1.37 -20.99 13.32
C TYR A 66 -0.16 -20.97 13.17
N VAL A 67 -0.67 -21.82 12.29
CA VAL A 67 -2.11 -22.11 12.25
C VAL A 67 -2.41 -23.05 13.42
N LYS A 68 -3.15 -22.58 14.44
CA LYS A 68 -3.66 -23.46 15.50
C LYS A 68 -4.69 -24.43 14.90
N THR A 69 -4.25 -25.61 14.52
CA THR A 69 -5.13 -26.76 14.24
C THR A 69 -5.60 -27.32 15.58
N ASN A 70 -6.91 -27.25 15.83
CA ASN A 70 -7.56 -27.97 16.94
C ASN A 70 -7.96 -29.37 16.49
#